data_AF-A0AAW6HP74-F1
#
_entry.id   AF-A0AAW6HP74-F1
#
_cell.length_a   1.000
_cell.length_b   1.000
_cell.length_c   1.000
_cell.angle_alpha   90.00
_cell.angle_beta   90.00
_cell.angle_gamma   90.00
#
_symmetry.space_group_name_H-M   'P 1'
#
loop_
_entity.id
_entity.type
_entity.pdbx_description
1 polymer ?
#
loop_
_entity_poly.entity_id
_entity_poly.type
_entity_poly.pdbx_seq_one_letter_code
_entity_poly.pdbx_strand_id
1 'polypeptide(L)'
;MSLTKSKNKLANLSQEWNKVTVTRTRLRSSLLIFAGLYGPKKIWNRIAIIVLISLIQGLISLFFIRNSGLYNLGVSSLTQGLARMLFVILPTGLPKDLIFNLTFWILYIVINIPLIIFSYFKVGKRFTILTAVYVVIANLFGFVLDNIPGISKVGLFTINTAENSSIIYEVEKFKSTNLEIYRMFFDDTGKLTDLGRKIGYIPLIWQNNNEVNKILSMFLYAIIAAALSSFLYTMLFVIGASTGGMDFISQYVAKIKRKSIAGILFYTNFITLLVSVIIGSYIPSSLVLQEIPKEILVPNSTKKFSDLAWNVSLLFSPNFIGSILSAVVVSMFLEALFPRYKMAKIEIYSADCEKIRQALLSDHHPHTMSMSKITGGFTKEEREMITTTTMFVEIPRIIRLIRKVDNDCLIAITQIKGIDGWMYITEE
;
A
#
# COMPACT_ATOMS: atom_id res chain seq x y z
N MET A 1 17.69 -44.69 -46.71
CA MET A 1 17.99 -43.24 -46.91
C MET A 1 18.99 -42.85 -45.82
N SER A 2 20.28 -42.75 -46.18
CA SER A 2 21.40 -42.97 -45.27
C SER A 2 21.73 -41.80 -44.33
N LEU A 3 22.32 -42.12 -43.17
CA LEU A 3 22.95 -41.21 -42.19
C LEU A 3 23.83 -40.11 -42.83
N THR A 4 24.38 -40.37 -44.03
CA THR A 4 25.15 -39.41 -44.84
C THR A 4 24.32 -38.22 -45.34
N LYS A 5 23.05 -38.41 -45.74
CA LYS A 5 22.15 -37.30 -46.11
C LYS A 5 21.80 -36.41 -44.92
N SER A 6 21.67 -37.00 -43.72
CA SER A 6 21.43 -36.28 -42.47
C SER A 6 22.66 -35.45 -42.04
N LYS A 7 23.86 -36.04 -42.10
CA LYS A 7 25.13 -35.35 -41.83
C LYS A 7 25.38 -34.18 -42.80
N ASN A 8 25.12 -34.36 -44.09
CA ASN A 8 25.28 -33.27 -45.08
C ASN A 8 24.25 -32.16 -44.88
N LYS A 9 23.02 -32.48 -44.47
CA LYS A 9 21.98 -31.48 -44.15
C LYS A 9 22.35 -30.69 -42.89
N LEU A 10 22.89 -31.35 -41.85
CA LEU A 10 23.42 -30.71 -40.65
C LEU A 10 24.67 -29.86 -40.93
N ALA A 11 25.56 -30.31 -41.82
CA ALA A 11 26.74 -29.56 -42.25
C ALA A 11 26.36 -28.29 -43.02
N ASN A 12 25.40 -28.37 -43.94
CA ASN A 12 24.88 -27.21 -44.67
C ASN A 12 24.15 -26.24 -43.74
N LEU A 13 23.34 -26.74 -42.79
CA LEU A 13 22.76 -25.90 -41.74
C LEU A 13 23.85 -25.22 -40.90
N SER A 14 24.91 -25.92 -40.52
CA SER A 14 26.02 -25.32 -39.75
C SER A 14 26.78 -24.23 -40.54
N GLN A 15 26.90 -24.36 -41.87
CA GLN A 15 27.49 -23.33 -42.73
C GLN A 15 26.59 -22.09 -42.86
N GLU A 16 25.26 -22.26 -42.89
CA GLU A 16 24.34 -21.12 -42.86
C GLU A 16 24.36 -20.40 -41.51
N TRP A 17 24.49 -21.13 -40.40
CA TRP A 17 24.61 -20.55 -39.06
C TRP A 17 25.90 -19.74 -38.88
N ASN A 18 26.98 -20.13 -39.56
CA ASN A 18 28.23 -19.37 -39.57
C ASN A 18 28.13 -17.99 -40.24
N LYS A 19 27.02 -17.67 -40.94
CA LYS A 19 26.74 -16.33 -41.47
C LYS A 19 25.95 -15.44 -40.50
N VAL A 20 25.56 -15.95 -39.33
CA VAL A 20 24.88 -15.15 -38.32
C VAL A 20 25.90 -14.24 -37.64
N THR A 21 25.83 -12.95 -37.93
CA THR A 21 26.63 -11.92 -37.24
C THR A 21 26.12 -11.74 -35.82
N VAL A 22 26.84 -12.29 -34.84
CA VAL A 22 26.51 -12.16 -33.42
C VAL A 22 27.18 -10.90 -32.86
N THR A 23 26.38 -9.89 -32.51
CA THR A 23 26.87 -8.68 -31.83
C THR A 23 26.74 -8.81 -30.32
N ARG A 24 27.86 -8.64 -29.58
CA ARG A 24 27.83 -8.59 -28.11
C ARG A 24 27.11 -7.31 -27.69
N THR A 25 25.86 -7.45 -27.26
CA THR A 25 25.03 -6.32 -26.84
C THR A 25 24.83 -6.36 -25.32
N ARG A 26 25.04 -5.22 -24.65
CA ARG A 26 24.75 -5.09 -23.22
C ARG A 26 23.24 -4.98 -23.02
N LEU A 27 22.61 -6.07 -22.56
CA LEU A 27 21.20 -6.06 -22.18
C LEU A 27 21.08 -5.63 -20.71
N ARG A 28 20.22 -4.64 -20.45
CA ARG A 28 19.92 -4.17 -19.10
C ARG A 28 18.41 -4.11 -18.90
N SER A 29 17.79 -5.28 -18.68
CA SER A 29 16.44 -5.36 -18.12
C SER A 29 16.55 -5.45 -16.60
N SER A 30 16.16 -4.41 -15.86
CA SER A 30 16.15 -4.50 -14.40
C SER A 30 14.89 -5.21 -13.95
N LEU A 31 15.02 -6.44 -13.43
CA LEU A 31 13.96 -7.02 -12.58
C LEU A 31 13.76 -6.20 -11.30
N LEU A 32 14.80 -5.52 -10.82
CA LEU A 32 14.79 -4.74 -9.60
C LEU A 32 14.30 -3.31 -9.86
N ILE A 33 12.99 -3.11 -9.76
CA ILE A 33 12.39 -1.77 -9.73
C ILE A 33 12.96 -1.04 -8.50
N PHE A 34 13.39 0.21 -8.69
CA PHE A 34 14.15 1.01 -7.71
C PHE A 34 15.54 0.50 -7.34
N ALA A 35 16.25 -0.17 -8.25
CA ALA A 35 17.62 -0.64 -8.04
C ALA A 35 18.55 0.37 -7.31
N GLY A 36 18.42 1.68 -7.60
CA GLY A 36 19.21 2.75 -6.98
C GLY A 36 18.88 3.05 -5.50
N LEU A 37 17.76 2.55 -4.96
CA LEU A 37 17.41 2.67 -3.54
C LEU A 37 18.00 1.52 -2.70
N TYR A 38 18.35 0.39 -3.34
CA TYR A 38 18.94 -0.74 -2.65
C TYR A 38 20.38 -0.47 -2.22
N GLY A 39 20.77 -1.10 -1.11
CA GLY A 39 22.15 -1.14 -0.64
C GLY A 39 22.51 -0.18 0.50
N PRO A 40 23.77 -0.21 0.94
CA PRO A 40 24.25 0.58 2.07
C PRO A 40 24.29 2.05 1.63
N LYS A 41 23.33 2.82 2.13
CA LYS A 41 23.33 4.28 2.06
C LYS A 41 23.59 4.82 3.46
N LYS A 42 24.22 6.00 3.55
CA LYS A 42 24.32 6.74 4.81
C LYS A 42 22.91 6.91 5.39
N ILE A 43 22.79 6.77 6.71
CA ILE A 43 21.50 6.82 7.41
C ILE A 43 20.73 8.12 7.11
N TRP A 44 21.45 9.25 7.04
CA TRP A 44 20.89 10.56 6.70
C TRP A 44 20.23 10.60 5.31
N ASN A 45 20.82 9.95 4.31
CA ASN A 45 20.22 9.89 2.97
C ASN A 45 18.94 9.06 2.97
N ARG A 46 18.89 8.01 3.80
CA ARG A 46 17.66 7.21 3.97
C ARG A 46 16.57 8.04 4.63
N ILE A 47 16.91 8.75 5.71
CA ILE A 47 15.99 9.65 6.42
C ILE A 47 15.46 10.73 5.48
N ALA A 48 16.31 11.39 4.68
CA ALA A 48 15.86 12.42 3.74
C ALA A 48 14.86 11.89 2.70
N ILE A 49 15.12 10.69 2.15
CA ILE A 49 14.18 10.05 1.21
C ILE A 49 12.87 9.69 1.92
N ILE A 50 12.94 9.17 3.15
CA ILE A 50 11.75 8.85 3.95
C ILE A 50 10.94 10.10 4.24
N VAL A 51 11.57 11.21 4.62
CA VAL A 51 10.88 12.49 4.84
C VAL A 51 10.11 12.89 3.59
N LEU A 52 10.76 12.86 2.41
CA LEU A 52 10.09 13.19 1.16
C LEU A 52 8.89 12.27 0.88
N ILE A 53 9.08 10.95 1.05
CA ILE A 53 8.00 9.96 0.90
C ILE A 53 6.85 10.24 1.87
N SER A 54 7.15 10.55 3.14
CA SER A 54 6.17 10.87 4.18
C SER A 54 5.35 12.11 3.86
N LEU A 55 5.98 13.17 3.33
CA LEU A 55 5.29 14.39 2.94
C LEU A 55 4.31 14.13 1.78
N ILE A 56 4.76 13.42 0.75
CA ILE A 56 3.91 13.06 -0.39
C ILE A 56 2.77 12.15 0.06
N GLN A 57 3.03 11.17 0.93
CA GLN A 57 2.00 10.30 1.47
C GLN A 57 0.98 11.08 2.31
N GLY A 58 1.41 12.07 3.10
CA GLY A 58 0.51 12.95 3.85
C GLY A 58 -0.49 13.66 2.93
N LEU A 59 -0.02 14.19 1.78
CA LEU A 59 -0.90 14.80 0.77
C LEU A 59 -1.87 13.80 0.16
N ILE A 60 -1.39 12.61 -0.23
CA ILE A 60 -2.24 11.56 -0.81
C ILE A 60 -3.32 11.14 0.20
N SER A 61 -2.92 10.94 1.47
CA SER A 61 -3.83 10.52 2.52
C SER A 61 -4.88 11.58 2.83
N LEU A 62 -4.52 12.87 2.79
CA LEU A 62 -5.49 13.95 2.97
C LEU A 62 -6.48 14.03 1.80
N PHE A 63 -5.99 14.22 0.58
CA PHE A 63 -6.85 14.52 -0.56
C PHE A 63 -7.64 13.32 -1.07
N PHE A 64 -7.03 12.13 -1.11
CA PHE A 64 -7.68 10.97 -1.72
C PHE A 64 -8.36 10.06 -0.71
N ILE A 65 -7.97 10.08 0.57
CA ILE A 65 -8.46 9.11 1.56
C ILE A 65 -9.35 9.81 2.59
N ARG A 66 -8.82 10.82 3.29
CA ARG A 66 -9.59 11.56 4.29
C ARG A 66 -10.79 12.27 3.67
N ASN A 67 -10.55 13.10 2.67
CA ASN A 67 -11.62 13.91 2.06
C ASN A 67 -12.69 13.02 1.41
N SER A 68 -12.31 11.94 0.72
CA SER A 68 -13.26 11.01 0.09
C SER A 68 -14.05 10.13 1.07
N GLY A 69 -13.70 10.14 2.36
CA GLY A 69 -14.32 9.30 3.39
C GLY A 69 -13.88 7.83 3.35
N LEU A 70 -12.82 7.50 2.60
CA LEU A 70 -12.19 6.18 2.61
C LEU A 70 -11.42 5.94 3.92
N TYR A 71 -11.06 4.68 4.17
CA TYR A 71 -10.18 4.30 5.26
C TYR A 71 -8.79 3.96 4.74
N ASN A 72 -7.76 4.39 5.48
CA ASN A 72 -6.40 3.87 5.28
C ASN A 72 -6.32 2.38 5.68
N LEU A 73 -5.26 1.69 5.29
CA LEU A 73 -5.04 0.30 5.69
C LEU A 73 -4.30 0.22 7.04
N GLY A 74 -4.61 -0.83 7.80
CA GLY A 74 -3.96 -1.13 9.07
C GLY A 74 -4.45 -0.25 10.23
N VAL A 75 -3.60 -0.05 11.24
CA VAL A 75 -3.95 0.63 12.51
C VAL A 75 -4.45 2.07 12.31
N SER A 76 -4.09 2.73 11.22
CA SER A 76 -4.57 4.07 10.89
C SER A 76 -6.09 4.10 10.69
N SER A 77 -6.69 3.04 10.14
CA SER A 77 -8.15 2.95 10.04
C SER A 77 -8.85 3.07 11.40
N LEU A 78 -8.24 2.53 12.47
CA LEU A 78 -8.84 2.53 13.81
C LEU A 78 -8.92 3.95 14.36
N THR A 79 -7.85 4.74 14.21
CA THR A 79 -7.84 6.14 14.67
C THR A 79 -8.79 7.01 13.84
N GLN A 80 -8.91 6.74 12.54
CA GLN A 80 -9.90 7.38 11.68
C GLN A 80 -11.32 7.04 12.13
N GLY A 81 -11.59 5.77 12.43
CA GLY A 81 -12.92 5.35 12.87
C GLY A 81 -13.28 5.96 14.23
N LEU A 82 -12.34 5.96 15.18
CA LEU A 82 -12.51 6.62 16.46
C LEU A 82 -12.73 8.13 16.31
N ALA A 83 -12.02 8.82 15.41
CA ALA A 83 -12.21 10.25 15.16
C ALA A 83 -13.65 10.54 14.70
N ARG A 84 -14.16 9.76 13.74
CA ARG A 84 -15.55 9.88 13.24
C ARG A 84 -16.58 9.62 14.34
N MET A 85 -16.37 8.59 15.15
CA MET A 85 -17.22 8.28 16.29
C MET A 85 -17.25 9.41 17.32
N LEU A 86 -16.09 9.94 17.71
CA LEU A 86 -15.99 11.04 18.65
C LEU A 86 -16.66 12.30 18.14
N PHE A 87 -16.52 12.64 16.85
CA PHE A 87 -17.20 13.80 16.28
C PHE A 87 -18.73 13.72 16.46
N VAL A 88 -19.31 12.53 16.25
CA VAL A 88 -20.76 12.32 16.36
C VAL A 88 -21.24 12.34 17.81
N ILE A 89 -20.53 11.68 18.73
CA ILE A 89 -21.00 11.48 20.12
C ILE A 89 -20.69 12.67 21.02
N LEU A 90 -19.63 13.43 20.76
CA LEU A 90 -19.24 14.51 21.66
C LEU A 90 -20.31 15.64 21.70
N PRO A 91 -20.47 16.33 22.82
CA PRO A 91 -21.35 17.50 22.92
C PRO A 91 -20.93 18.68 22.04
N THR A 92 -21.88 19.56 21.71
CA THR A 92 -21.69 20.75 20.84
C THR A 92 -20.71 21.79 21.41
N GLY A 93 -20.55 21.87 22.73
CA GLY A 93 -19.68 22.85 23.39
C GLY A 93 -18.18 22.54 23.31
N LEU A 94 -17.79 21.39 22.76
CA LEU A 94 -16.39 20.99 22.61
C LEU A 94 -15.83 21.35 21.23
N PRO A 95 -14.50 21.56 21.11
CA PRO A 95 -13.86 21.85 19.82
C PRO A 95 -13.75 20.57 18.97
N LYS A 96 -14.88 20.10 18.42
CA LYS A 96 -15.00 18.82 17.71
C LYS A 96 -14.02 18.65 16.55
N ASP A 97 -13.76 19.69 15.76
CA ASP A 97 -12.80 19.61 14.64
C ASP A 97 -11.37 19.36 15.11
N LEU A 98 -10.96 20.06 16.16
CA LEU A 98 -9.64 19.88 16.75
C LEU A 98 -9.51 18.47 17.33
N ILE A 99 -10.53 18.00 18.06
CA ILE A 99 -10.55 16.65 18.62
C ILE A 99 -10.50 15.62 17.49
N PHE A 100 -11.29 15.80 16.43
CA PHE A 100 -11.27 14.94 15.25
C PHE A 100 -9.88 14.88 14.63
N ASN A 101 -9.24 16.02 14.35
CA ASN A 101 -7.92 16.09 13.74
C ASN A 101 -6.84 15.48 14.64
N LEU A 102 -6.88 15.73 15.96
CA LEU A 102 -5.98 15.13 16.94
C LEU A 102 -6.15 13.61 17.00
N THR A 103 -7.38 13.12 17.04
CA THR A 103 -7.66 11.67 17.02
C THR A 103 -7.27 11.05 15.70
N PHE A 104 -7.51 11.70 14.56
CA PHE A 104 -7.19 11.15 13.24
C PHE A 104 -5.68 10.99 13.06
N TRP A 105 -4.89 12.04 13.37
CA TRP A 105 -3.45 12.10 13.06
C TRP A 105 -2.55 11.82 14.26
N ILE A 106 -2.79 12.46 15.40
CA ILE A 106 -1.86 12.41 16.55
C ILE A 106 -2.04 11.12 17.34
N LEU A 107 -3.27 10.64 17.54
CA LEU A 107 -3.50 9.36 18.21
C LEU A 107 -2.85 8.20 17.44
N TYR A 108 -2.73 8.30 16.11
CA TYR A 108 -2.02 7.27 15.35
C TYR A 108 -0.54 7.19 15.72
N ILE A 109 0.13 8.32 15.95
CA ILE A 109 1.51 8.34 16.47
C ILE A 109 1.55 7.67 17.84
N VAL A 110 0.61 8.00 18.73
CA VAL A 110 0.54 7.46 20.09
C VAL A 110 0.34 5.94 20.10
N ILE A 111 -0.62 5.42 19.31
CA ILE A 111 -0.86 3.97 19.21
C ILE A 111 0.36 3.23 18.64
N ASN A 112 1.18 3.90 17.84
CA ASN A 112 2.41 3.31 17.32
C ASN A 112 3.54 3.24 18.36
N ILE A 113 3.53 4.01 19.45
CA ILE A 113 4.58 3.97 20.48
C ILE A 113 4.83 2.54 21.01
N PRO A 114 3.82 1.78 21.49
CA PRO A 114 4.06 0.41 21.94
C PRO A 114 4.56 -0.51 20.82
N LEU A 115 4.10 -0.31 19.58
CA LEU A 115 4.56 -1.10 18.43
C LEU A 115 6.00 -0.78 18.02
N ILE A 116 6.41 0.48 18.15
CA ILE A 116 7.78 0.94 17.94
C ILE A 116 8.69 0.32 19.00
N ILE A 117 8.31 0.37 20.29
CA ILE A 117 9.06 -0.27 21.38
C ILE A 117 9.21 -1.77 21.10
N PHE A 118 8.11 -2.46 20.79
CA PHE A 118 8.12 -3.87 20.42
C PHE A 118 9.07 -4.16 19.24
N SER A 119 8.96 -3.39 18.16
CA SER A 119 9.76 -3.57 16.95
C SER A 119 11.26 -3.36 17.21
N TYR A 120 11.62 -2.42 18.08
CA TYR A 120 13.01 -2.13 18.42
C TYR A 120 13.73 -3.36 18.97
N PHE A 121 13.04 -4.12 19.83
CA PHE A 121 13.59 -5.32 20.47
C PHE A 121 13.41 -6.59 19.62
N LYS A 122 12.35 -6.70 18.83
CA LYS A 122 11.96 -7.95 18.16
C LYS A 122 12.21 -8.00 16.65
N VAL A 123 12.31 -6.85 15.98
CA VAL A 123 12.53 -6.78 14.52
C VAL A 123 13.93 -6.28 14.21
N GLY A 124 14.27 -5.06 14.64
CA GLY A 124 15.60 -4.50 14.45
C GLY A 124 15.64 -2.98 14.55
N LYS A 125 16.61 -2.47 15.31
CA LYS A 125 16.76 -1.04 15.64
C LYS A 125 16.69 -0.11 14.43
N ARG A 126 17.42 -0.43 13.37
CA ARG A 126 17.47 0.40 12.15
C ARG A 126 16.10 0.52 11.48
N PHE A 127 15.43 -0.61 11.28
CA PHE A 127 14.08 -0.64 10.71
C PHE A 127 13.12 0.18 11.57
N THR A 128 13.14 -0.03 12.88
CA THR A 128 12.25 0.67 13.82
C THR A 128 12.43 2.18 13.79
N ILE A 129 13.68 2.67 13.81
CA ILE A 129 13.96 4.12 13.77
C ILE A 129 13.46 4.73 12.46
N LEU A 130 13.74 4.09 11.33
CA LEU A 130 13.31 4.61 10.02
C LEU A 130 11.79 4.62 9.87
N THR A 131 11.11 3.57 10.34
CA THR A 131 9.65 3.50 10.37
C THR A 131 9.04 4.51 11.33
N ALA A 132 9.64 4.74 12.50
CA ALA A 132 9.17 5.74 13.46
C ALA A 132 9.25 7.16 12.87
N VAL A 133 10.35 7.49 12.18
CA VAL A 133 10.48 8.76 11.44
C VAL A 133 9.36 8.92 10.42
N TYR A 134 9.07 7.88 9.64
CA TYR A 134 7.98 7.91 8.67
C TYR A 134 6.63 8.18 9.34
N VAL A 135 6.30 7.43 10.40
CA VAL A 135 5.02 7.55 11.12
C VAL A 135 4.84 8.96 11.69
N VAL A 136 5.88 9.51 12.32
CA VAL A 136 5.81 10.85 12.92
C VAL A 136 5.65 11.92 11.83
N ILE A 137 6.50 11.92 10.81
CA ILE A 137 6.49 12.98 9.79
C ILE A 137 5.20 12.96 8.96
N ALA A 138 4.76 11.78 8.50
CA ALA A 138 3.56 11.68 7.66
C ALA A 138 2.31 12.18 8.40
N ASN A 139 2.20 11.89 9.70
CA ASN A 139 1.03 12.26 10.48
C ASN A 139 1.09 13.68 11.03
N LEU A 140 2.26 14.18 11.43
CA LEU A 140 2.41 15.60 11.78
C LEU A 140 2.15 16.49 10.56
N PHE A 141 2.65 16.11 9.39
CA PHE A 141 2.40 16.85 8.17
C PHE A 141 0.92 16.79 7.76
N GLY A 142 0.31 15.61 7.82
CA GLY A 142 -1.14 15.45 7.63
C GLY A 142 -1.94 16.35 8.57
N PHE A 143 -1.60 16.36 9.86
CA PHE A 143 -2.23 17.24 10.86
C PHE A 143 -2.09 18.72 10.51
N VAL A 144 -0.89 19.18 10.16
CA VAL A 144 -0.66 20.59 9.78
C VAL A 144 -1.51 20.98 8.57
N LEU A 145 -1.52 20.15 7.53
CA LEU A 145 -2.32 20.39 6.34
C LEU A 145 -3.81 20.42 6.65
N ASP A 146 -4.26 19.56 7.55
CA ASP A 146 -5.68 19.40 7.88
C ASP A 146 -6.26 20.56 8.71
N ASN A 147 -5.40 21.35 9.34
CA ASN A 147 -5.80 22.57 10.01
C ASN A 147 -5.89 23.78 9.06
N ILE A 148 -5.59 23.61 7.77
CA ILE A 148 -5.76 24.67 6.77
C ILE A 148 -7.26 24.86 6.46
N PRO A 149 -7.83 26.08 6.62
CA PRO A 149 -9.23 26.33 6.32
C PRO A 149 -9.58 25.98 4.87
N GLY A 150 -10.69 25.24 4.69
CA GLY A 150 -11.19 24.86 3.37
C GLY A 150 -10.50 23.65 2.73
N ILE A 151 -9.45 23.08 3.35
CA ILE A 151 -8.71 21.94 2.79
C ILE A 151 -9.56 20.68 2.63
N SER A 152 -10.58 20.51 3.48
CA SER A 152 -11.54 19.40 3.42
C SER A 152 -12.47 19.47 2.20
N LYS A 153 -12.54 20.61 1.52
CA LYS A 153 -13.33 20.82 0.30
C LYS A 153 -12.53 20.59 -0.98
N VAL A 154 -11.22 20.41 -0.88
CA VAL A 154 -10.34 20.24 -2.05
C VAL A 154 -10.36 18.78 -2.50
N GLY A 155 -10.73 18.57 -3.77
CA GLY A 155 -10.74 17.28 -4.44
C GLY A 155 -10.60 17.40 -5.94
N LEU A 156 -10.13 16.31 -6.57
CA LEU A 156 -10.05 16.17 -8.02
C LEU A 156 -11.40 15.84 -8.65
N PHE A 157 -12.17 14.97 -7.99
CA PHE A 157 -13.54 14.57 -8.31
C PHE A 157 -14.52 14.94 -7.17
N THR A 158 -15.81 14.70 -7.35
CA THR A 158 -16.83 14.97 -6.33
C THR A 158 -16.54 14.22 -5.03
N ILE A 159 -16.45 14.95 -3.93
CA ILE A 159 -16.21 14.43 -2.58
C ILE A 159 -17.53 14.30 -1.81
N ASN A 160 -17.67 13.34 -0.90
CA ASN A 160 -18.79 13.32 0.04
C ASN A 160 -18.53 14.31 1.19
N THR A 161 -19.24 15.43 1.21
CA THR A 161 -19.21 16.40 2.32
C THR A 161 -20.62 16.58 2.87
N ALA A 162 -20.74 17.11 4.08
CA ALA A 162 -22.05 17.47 4.63
C ALA A 162 -22.81 18.41 3.67
N GLU A 163 -22.15 19.46 3.22
CA GLU A 163 -22.73 20.52 2.37
C GLU A 163 -23.30 20.01 1.04
N ASN A 164 -22.72 18.95 0.46
CA ASN A 164 -23.19 18.41 -0.80
C ASN A 164 -24.02 17.14 -0.66
N SER A 165 -24.29 16.66 0.56
CA SER A 165 -25.09 15.46 0.81
C SER A 165 -26.51 15.60 0.26
N SER A 166 -27.06 14.51 -0.29
CA SER A 166 -28.46 14.49 -0.68
C SER A 166 -29.41 14.78 0.49
N ILE A 167 -29.03 14.43 1.73
CA ILE A 167 -29.85 14.72 2.91
C ILE A 167 -29.99 16.24 3.07
N ILE A 168 -28.88 16.98 2.95
CA ILE A 168 -28.90 18.44 3.02
C ILE A 168 -29.73 19.03 1.87
N TYR A 169 -29.59 18.51 0.66
CA TYR A 169 -30.44 18.93 -0.48
C TYR A 169 -31.94 18.71 -0.23
N GLU A 170 -32.33 17.58 0.37
CA GLU A 170 -33.73 17.33 0.72
C GLU A 170 -34.21 18.23 1.87
N VAL A 171 -33.34 18.52 2.85
CA VAL A 171 -33.63 19.46 3.94
C VAL A 171 -33.89 20.88 3.42
N GLU A 172 -33.16 21.34 2.41
CA GLU A 172 -33.35 22.69 1.84
C GLU A 172 -34.77 22.92 1.30
N LYS A 173 -35.46 21.87 0.85
CA LYS A 173 -36.86 21.96 0.39
C LYS A 173 -37.83 22.33 1.52
N PHE A 174 -37.45 22.11 2.78
CA PHE A 174 -38.26 22.47 3.95
C PHE A 174 -38.12 23.93 4.37
N LYS A 175 -37.20 24.69 3.78
CA LYS A 175 -36.95 26.10 4.14
C LYS A 175 -38.21 26.97 4.11
N SER A 176 -39.11 26.73 3.16
CA SER A 176 -40.38 27.47 3.02
C SER A 176 -41.60 26.73 3.57
N THR A 177 -41.53 25.40 3.75
CA THR A 177 -42.69 24.57 4.09
C THR A 177 -42.70 24.10 5.54
N ASN A 178 -41.54 23.86 6.15
CA ASN A 178 -41.39 23.51 7.57
C ASN A 178 -40.07 24.04 8.13
N LEU A 179 -40.12 25.25 8.70
CA LEU A 179 -38.95 25.93 9.23
C LEU A 179 -38.32 25.21 10.44
N GLU A 180 -39.11 24.45 11.21
CA GLU A 180 -38.61 23.71 12.37
C GLU A 180 -37.63 22.61 11.92
N ILE A 181 -38.01 21.83 10.90
CA ILE A 181 -37.13 20.82 10.29
C ILE A 181 -35.88 21.48 9.70
N TYR A 182 -36.04 22.59 8.97
CA TYR A 182 -34.90 23.30 8.38
C TYR A 182 -33.90 23.77 9.46
N ARG A 183 -34.39 24.32 10.58
CA ARG A 183 -33.58 24.82 11.70
C ARG A 183 -32.85 23.74 12.49
N MET A 184 -33.24 22.47 12.35
CA MET A 184 -32.45 21.36 12.92
C MET A 184 -31.08 21.21 12.25
N PHE A 185 -30.95 21.59 10.96
CA PHE A 185 -29.73 21.41 10.17
C PHE A 185 -29.02 22.71 9.85
N PHE A 186 -29.73 23.84 9.80
CA PHE A 186 -29.17 25.16 9.52
C PHE A 186 -29.48 26.16 10.64
N ASP A 187 -28.47 26.92 11.04
CA ASP A 187 -28.65 28.05 11.94
C ASP A 187 -29.27 29.27 11.21
N ASP A 188 -29.61 30.31 11.97
CA ASP A 188 -30.22 31.53 11.40
C ASP A 188 -29.30 32.27 10.42
N THR A 189 -27.99 31.96 10.39
CA THR A 189 -27.02 32.51 9.43
C THR A 189 -26.87 31.64 8.17
N GLY A 190 -27.57 30.51 8.10
CA GLY A 190 -27.48 29.54 7.00
C GLY A 190 -26.27 28.61 7.08
N LYS A 191 -25.58 28.54 8.22
CA LYS A 191 -24.50 27.57 8.45
C LYS A 191 -25.06 26.27 9.02
N LEU A 192 -24.34 25.17 8.79
CA LEU A 192 -24.72 23.87 9.32
C LEU A 192 -24.66 23.86 10.86
N THR A 193 -25.75 23.43 11.50
CA THR A 193 -25.81 23.10 12.93
C THR A 193 -24.96 21.85 13.21
N ASP A 194 -24.88 21.44 14.48
CA ASP A 194 -24.18 20.21 14.84
C ASP A 194 -24.74 18.97 14.10
N LEU A 195 -26.06 18.80 14.06
CA LEU A 195 -26.70 17.71 13.29
C LEU A 195 -26.39 17.82 11.79
N GLY A 196 -26.46 19.04 11.23
CA GLY A 196 -26.06 19.31 9.84
C GLY A 196 -24.63 18.87 9.53
N ARG A 197 -23.69 19.13 10.44
CA ARG A 197 -22.29 18.75 10.28
C ARG A 197 -22.06 17.24 10.44
N LYS A 198 -22.80 16.58 11.34
CA LYS A 198 -22.73 15.13 11.55
C LYS A 198 -23.09 14.34 10.28
N ILE A 199 -23.92 14.88 9.38
CA ILE A 199 -24.27 14.23 8.10
C ILE A 199 -23.02 13.89 7.27
N GLY A 200 -21.96 14.69 7.34
CA GLY A 200 -20.72 14.43 6.61
C GLY A 200 -20.03 13.11 6.97
N TYR A 201 -20.42 12.47 8.08
CA TYR A 201 -19.89 11.18 8.53
C TYR A 201 -20.78 9.99 8.17
N ILE A 202 -21.94 10.23 7.56
CA ILE A 202 -22.75 9.19 6.94
C ILE A 202 -22.02 8.76 5.64
N PRO A 203 -21.66 7.48 5.47
CA PRO A 203 -21.06 7.00 4.24
C PRO A 203 -22.08 7.13 3.11
N LEU A 204 -21.61 7.02 1.87
CA LEU A 204 -22.52 6.99 0.73
C LEU A 204 -23.52 5.84 0.87
N ILE A 205 -24.74 6.03 0.38
CA ILE A 205 -25.83 5.08 0.54
C ILE A 205 -26.18 4.50 -0.82
N TRP A 206 -26.17 3.17 -0.95
CA TRP A 206 -26.46 2.47 -2.22
C TRP A 206 -27.83 2.80 -2.79
N GLN A 207 -28.81 2.99 -1.91
CA GLN A 207 -30.20 3.25 -2.27
C GLN A 207 -30.42 4.67 -2.80
N ASN A 208 -29.40 5.53 -2.77
CA ASN A 208 -29.47 6.92 -3.19
C ASN A 208 -28.92 7.11 -4.61
N ASN A 209 -29.80 6.95 -5.60
CA ASN A 209 -29.43 7.05 -7.02
C ASN A 209 -28.90 8.44 -7.42
N ASN A 210 -29.19 9.49 -6.64
CA ASN A 210 -28.70 10.84 -6.93
C ASN A 210 -27.20 11.01 -6.59
N GLU A 211 -26.60 10.08 -5.86
CA GLU A 211 -25.18 10.13 -5.46
C GLU A 211 -24.28 9.15 -6.23
N VAL A 212 -24.77 8.54 -7.32
CA VAL A 212 -23.99 7.58 -8.13
C VAL A 212 -22.66 8.18 -8.59
N ASN A 213 -22.64 9.46 -9.01
CA ASN A 213 -21.40 10.14 -9.40
C ASN A 213 -20.39 10.25 -8.26
N LYS A 214 -20.85 10.43 -7.00
CA LYS A 214 -19.98 10.44 -5.83
C LYS A 214 -19.42 9.05 -5.54
N ILE A 215 -20.24 8.00 -5.67
CA ILE A 215 -19.82 6.61 -5.49
C ILE A 215 -18.73 6.25 -6.49
N LEU A 216 -18.93 6.57 -7.78
CA LEU A 216 -17.94 6.36 -8.83
C LEU A 216 -16.66 7.15 -8.56
N SER A 217 -16.78 8.43 -8.20
CA SER A 217 -15.64 9.29 -7.85
C SER A 217 -14.83 8.69 -6.69
N MET A 218 -15.51 8.21 -5.64
CA MET A 218 -14.88 7.59 -4.49
C MET A 218 -14.14 6.29 -4.85
N PHE A 219 -14.67 5.46 -5.76
CA PHE A 219 -13.92 4.30 -6.27
C PHE A 219 -12.69 4.70 -7.10
N LEU A 220 -12.76 5.76 -7.90
CA LEU A 220 -11.60 6.29 -8.60
C LEU A 220 -10.54 6.81 -7.63
N TYR A 221 -10.96 7.56 -6.61
CA TYR A 221 -10.08 7.99 -5.50
C TYR A 221 -9.40 6.78 -4.84
N ALA A 222 -10.16 5.72 -4.56
CA ALA A 222 -9.64 4.49 -3.94
C ALA A 222 -8.54 3.83 -4.78
N ILE A 223 -8.74 3.69 -6.09
CA ILE A 223 -7.77 3.07 -7.01
C ILE A 223 -6.53 3.96 -7.15
N ILE A 224 -6.70 5.26 -7.38
CA ILE A 224 -5.58 6.20 -7.59
C ILE A 224 -4.75 6.32 -6.31
N ALA A 225 -5.39 6.50 -5.16
CA ALA A 225 -4.71 6.57 -3.86
C ALA A 225 -3.89 5.30 -3.60
N ALA A 226 -4.49 4.14 -3.86
CA ALA A 226 -3.85 2.85 -3.66
C ALA A 226 -2.63 2.67 -4.58
N ALA A 227 -2.74 3.00 -5.86
CA ALA A 227 -1.64 2.90 -6.81
C ALA A 227 -0.47 3.83 -6.42
N LEU A 228 -0.76 5.11 -6.11
CA LEU A 228 0.24 6.08 -5.70
C LEU A 228 0.90 5.69 -4.36
N SER A 229 0.09 5.33 -3.36
CA SER A 229 0.60 4.90 -2.05
C SER A 229 1.45 3.65 -2.18
N SER A 230 1.09 2.69 -3.03
CA SER A 230 1.88 1.46 -3.22
C SER A 230 3.27 1.72 -3.77
N PHE A 231 3.38 2.65 -4.71
CA PHE A 231 4.68 3.06 -5.24
C PHE A 231 5.58 3.62 -4.13
N LEU A 232 5.03 4.49 -3.27
CA LEU A 232 5.72 5.06 -2.12
C LEU A 232 6.06 4.00 -1.05
N TYR A 233 5.11 3.12 -0.74
CA TYR A 233 5.29 2.03 0.22
C TYR A 233 6.36 1.05 -0.24
N THR A 234 6.41 0.73 -1.54
CA THR A 234 7.50 -0.07 -2.11
C THR A 234 8.85 0.61 -1.89
N MET A 235 9.00 1.89 -2.22
CA MET A 235 10.26 2.61 -1.98
C MET A 235 10.65 2.58 -0.50
N LEU A 236 9.67 2.77 0.39
CA LEU A 236 9.85 2.74 1.83
C LEU A 236 10.36 1.36 2.31
N PHE A 237 9.75 0.27 1.82
CA PHE A 237 10.19 -1.09 2.12
C PHE A 237 11.58 -1.40 1.57
N VAL A 238 11.93 -0.93 0.37
CA VAL A 238 13.27 -1.09 -0.23
C VAL A 238 14.35 -0.40 0.61
N ILE A 239 14.03 0.75 1.22
CA ILE A 239 14.94 1.49 2.11
C ILE A 239 15.08 0.80 3.48
N GLY A 240 14.22 -0.17 3.78
CA GLY A 240 14.18 -0.90 5.05
C GLY A 240 13.36 -0.17 6.12
N ALA A 241 12.28 0.49 5.73
CA ALA A 241 11.27 1.08 6.60
C ALA A 241 9.88 0.51 6.25
N SER A 242 8.84 0.91 6.97
CA SER A 242 7.45 0.56 6.67
C SER A 242 6.48 1.69 7.00
N THR A 243 5.19 1.47 6.78
CA THR A 243 4.17 2.49 7.02
C THR A 243 3.75 2.63 8.49
N GLY A 244 4.28 1.76 9.36
CA GLY A 244 3.88 1.63 10.76
C GLY A 244 2.67 0.73 10.98
N GLY A 245 2.13 0.72 12.20
CA GLY A 245 0.97 -0.07 12.58
C GLY A 245 1.20 -1.59 12.47
N MET A 246 0.29 -2.28 11.77
CA MET A 246 0.34 -3.74 11.62
C MET A 246 1.56 -4.22 10.83
N ASP A 247 2.28 -3.32 10.14
CA ASP A 247 3.54 -3.64 9.48
C ASP A 247 4.59 -4.12 10.49
N PHE A 248 4.65 -3.55 11.70
CA PHE A 248 5.60 -3.97 12.73
C PHE A 248 5.41 -5.44 13.12
N ILE A 249 4.15 -5.83 13.31
CA ILE A 249 3.77 -7.21 13.65
C ILE A 249 4.00 -8.12 12.45
N SER A 250 3.61 -7.68 11.26
CA SER A 250 3.76 -8.45 10.02
C SER A 250 5.22 -8.77 9.72
N GLN A 251 6.15 -7.81 9.92
CA GLN A 251 7.59 -8.02 9.75
C GLN A 251 8.14 -9.01 10.78
N TYR A 252 7.71 -8.91 12.04
CA TYR A 252 8.11 -9.86 13.07
C TYR A 252 7.64 -11.29 12.76
N VAL A 253 6.36 -11.46 12.40
CA VAL A 253 5.79 -12.77 12.07
C VAL A 253 6.46 -13.34 10.82
N ALA A 254 6.76 -12.52 9.81
CA ALA A 254 7.48 -12.98 8.64
C ALA A 254 8.94 -13.37 8.94
N LYS A 255 9.62 -12.65 9.84
CA LYS A 255 10.96 -13.02 10.32
C LYS A 255 10.96 -14.41 10.97
N ILE A 256 9.96 -14.70 11.81
CA ILE A 256 9.87 -15.99 12.52
C ILE A 256 9.36 -17.11 11.61
N LYS A 257 8.24 -16.90 10.92
CA LYS A 257 7.56 -17.95 10.16
C LYS A 257 8.14 -18.18 8.77
N ARG A 258 9.07 -17.34 8.31
CA ARG A 258 9.66 -17.39 6.95
C ARG A 258 8.60 -17.47 5.84
N LYS A 259 7.42 -16.86 6.06
CA LYS A 259 6.30 -16.79 5.11
C LYS A 259 6.24 -15.40 4.47
N SER A 260 5.55 -15.30 3.33
CA SER A 260 5.35 -14.03 2.64
C SER A 260 4.63 -13.01 3.53
N ILE A 261 5.16 -11.77 3.58
CA ILE A 261 4.53 -10.67 4.34
C ILE A 261 3.14 -10.33 3.82
N ALA A 262 2.93 -10.41 2.50
CA ALA A 262 1.72 -9.94 1.85
C ALA A 262 0.45 -10.57 2.43
N GLY A 263 0.43 -11.89 2.64
CA GLY A 263 -0.74 -12.57 3.20
C GLY A 263 -1.04 -12.15 4.64
N ILE A 264 -0.01 -12.09 5.49
CA ILE A 264 -0.16 -11.66 6.90
C ILE A 264 -0.67 -10.22 6.98
N LEU A 265 -0.09 -9.35 6.14
CA LEU A 265 -0.48 -7.95 6.06
C LEU A 265 -1.92 -7.79 5.58
N PHE A 266 -2.35 -8.59 4.59
CA PHE A 266 -3.73 -8.59 4.10
C PHE A 266 -4.72 -8.94 5.22
N TYR A 267 -4.53 -10.04 5.93
CA TYR A 267 -5.47 -10.44 7.01
C TYR A 267 -5.51 -9.43 8.16
N THR A 268 -4.35 -8.94 8.60
CA THR A 268 -4.27 -7.96 9.69
C THR A 268 -4.91 -6.62 9.31
N ASN A 269 -4.66 -6.15 8.09
CA ASN A 269 -5.29 -4.93 7.57
C ASN A 269 -6.79 -5.10 7.35
N PHE A 270 -7.25 -6.26 6.90
CA PHE A 270 -8.67 -6.53 6.70
C PHE A 270 -9.43 -6.55 8.03
N ILE A 271 -8.91 -7.22 9.05
CA ILE A 271 -9.52 -7.26 10.39
C ILE A 271 -9.59 -5.85 10.99
N THR A 272 -8.49 -5.10 10.94
CA THR A 272 -8.46 -3.72 11.46
C THR A 272 -9.41 -2.80 10.69
N LEU A 273 -9.50 -2.94 9.37
CA LEU A 273 -10.46 -2.18 8.55
C LEU A 273 -11.91 -2.49 8.93
N LEU A 274 -12.27 -3.77 9.10
CA LEU A 274 -13.62 -4.17 9.48
C LEU A 274 -14.03 -3.56 10.82
N VAL A 275 -13.17 -3.67 11.84
CA VAL A 275 -13.39 -3.06 13.16
C VAL A 275 -13.55 -1.53 13.04
N SER A 276 -12.71 -0.90 12.24
CA SER A 276 -12.72 0.54 12.04
C SER A 276 -13.99 1.05 11.37
N VAL A 277 -14.51 0.32 10.40
CA VAL A 277 -15.76 0.66 9.70
C VAL A 277 -16.96 0.50 10.63
N ILE A 278 -16.95 -0.52 11.49
CA ILE A 278 -17.98 -0.68 12.53
C ILE A 278 -18.00 0.55 13.44
N ILE A 279 -16.83 0.92 13.97
CA ILE A 279 -16.69 2.04 14.92
C ILE A 279 -16.94 3.39 14.25
N GLY A 280 -16.43 3.59 13.03
CA GLY A 280 -16.34 4.91 12.40
C GLY A 280 -17.37 5.22 11.33
N SER A 281 -18.11 4.21 10.86
CA SER A 281 -19.15 4.39 9.85
C SER A 281 -20.46 3.76 10.29
N TYR A 282 -20.50 2.47 10.63
CA TYR A 282 -21.75 1.80 10.95
C TYR A 282 -22.47 2.37 12.18
N ILE A 283 -21.77 2.46 13.32
CA ILE A 283 -22.32 3.02 14.56
C ILE A 283 -22.65 4.51 14.42
N PRO A 284 -21.70 5.40 14.11
CA PRO A 284 -21.97 6.84 14.08
C PRO A 284 -23.04 7.21 13.07
N SER A 285 -23.05 6.61 11.87
CA SER A 285 -24.09 6.91 10.88
C SER A 285 -25.45 6.48 11.35
N SER A 286 -25.55 5.33 12.03
CA SER A 286 -26.83 4.87 12.58
C SER A 286 -27.37 5.82 13.64
N LEU A 287 -26.51 6.36 14.51
CA LEU A 287 -26.88 7.38 15.49
C LEU A 287 -27.37 8.66 14.81
N VAL A 288 -26.65 9.15 13.79
CA VAL A 288 -27.05 10.36 13.05
C VAL A 288 -28.36 10.15 12.31
N LEU A 289 -28.53 9.02 11.62
CA LEU A 289 -29.77 8.72 10.87
C LEU A 289 -31.00 8.65 11.79
N GLN A 290 -30.84 8.22 13.05
CA GLN A 290 -31.93 8.25 14.03
C GLN A 290 -32.36 9.66 14.43
N GLU A 291 -31.45 10.64 14.37
CA GLU A 291 -31.72 12.06 14.62
C GLU A 291 -32.42 12.74 13.41
N ILE A 292 -32.50 12.09 12.24
CA ILE A 292 -33.11 12.66 11.04
C ILE A 292 -34.65 12.54 11.08
N PRO A 293 -35.40 13.64 10.89
CA PRO A 293 -36.85 13.64 10.78
C PRO A 293 -37.39 12.66 9.71
N LYS A 294 -38.52 12.01 10.02
CA LYS A 294 -39.14 10.97 9.18
C LYS A 294 -39.73 11.51 7.87
N GLU A 295 -39.92 12.82 7.79
CA GLU A 295 -40.40 13.59 6.65
C GLU A 295 -39.34 13.65 5.54
N ILE A 296 -38.06 13.46 5.87
CA ILE A 296 -36.96 13.50 4.91
C ILE A 296 -36.78 12.12 4.29
N LEU A 297 -37.19 12.00 3.02
CA LEU A 297 -37.15 10.76 2.26
C LEU A 297 -35.86 10.64 1.46
N VAL A 298 -35.44 9.39 1.21
CA VAL A 298 -34.39 9.11 0.24
C VAL A 298 -34.89 9.53 -1.14
N PRO A 299 -34.12 10.32 -1.92
CA PRO A 299 -34.57 10.81 -3.22
C PRO A 299 -35.00 9.67 -4.14
N ASN A 300 -36.13 9.88 -4.85
CA ASN A 300 -36.73 8.90 -5.75
C ASN A 300 -37.08 7.55 -5.07
N SER A 301 -37.32 7.56 -3.76
CA SER A 301 -37.69 6.38 -2.97
C SER A 301 -38.82 6.71 -1.99
N THR A 302 -39.56 5.68 -1.56
CA THR A 302 -40.51 5.77 -0.44
C THR A 302 -39.85 5.55 0.92
N LYS A 303 -38.56 5.22 0.94
CA LYS A 303 -37.81 4.95 2.18
C LYS A 303 -37.41 6.26 2.86
N LYS A 304 -37.48 6.27 4.19
CA LYS A 304 -36.98 7.37 5.03
C LYS A 304 -35.50 7.17 5.30
N PHE A 305 -34.73 8.25 5.43
CA PHE A 305 -33.33 8.12 5.85
C PHE A 305 -33.22 7.48 7.24
N SER A 306 -34.13 7.80 8.16
CA SER A 306 -34.20 7.21 9.50
C SER A 306 -34.31 5.68 9.49
N ASP A 307 -34.99 5.10 8.49
CA ASP A 307 -35.21 3.65 8.39
C ASP A 307 -33.94 2.89 7.95
N LEU A 308 -32.91 3.62 7.50
CA LEU A 308 -31.61 3.05 7.14
C LEU A 308 -30.69 2.91 8.35
N ALA A 309 -31.03 3.50 9.51
CA ALA A 309 -30.25 3.33 10.73
C ALA A 309 -30.11 1.84 11.08
N TRP A 310 -28.89 1.42 11.46
CA TRP A 310 -28.53 0.03 11.77
C TRP A 310 -28.68 -0.96 10.61
N ASN A 311 -29.05 -0.52 9.41
CA ASN A 311 -29.14 -1.38 8.26
C ASN A 311 -27.77 -1.91 7.85
N VAL A 312 -27.69 -3.20 7.54
CA VAL A 312 -26.46 -3.87 7.07
C VAL A 312 -25.87 -3.18 5.83
N SER A 313 -26.68 -2.49 5.02
CA SER A 313 -26.17 -1.71 3.87
C SER A 313 -25.24 -0.55 4.27
N LEU A 314 -25.30 -0.05 5.52
CA LEU A 314 -24.35 0.95 6.04
C LEU A 314 -22.99 0.33 6.36
N LEU A 315 -22.99 -0.91 6.89
CA LEU A 315 -21.77 -1.65 7.15
C LEU A 315 -21.06 -1.96 5.82
N PHE A 316 -21.82 -2.45 4.84
CA PHE A 316 -21.34 -2.68 3.48
C PHE A 316 -21.50 -1.45 2.57
N SER A 317 -21.26 -0.26 3.10
CA SER A 317 -21.35 0.99 2.34
C SER A 317 -20.33 1.04 1.20
N PRO A 318 -20.56 1.87 0.16
CA PRO A 318 -19.57 2.12 -0.89
C PRO A 318 -18.20 2.48 -0.33
N ASN A 319 -18.12 3.27 0.74
CA ASN A 319 -16.87 3.65 1.40
C ASN A 319 -16.07 2.43 1.90
N PHE A 320 -16.74 1.43 2.49
CA PHE A 320 -16.09 0.20 2.90
C PHE A 320 -15.60 -0.60 1.69
N ILE A 321 -16.45 -0.78 0.68
CA ILE A 321 -16.09 -1.48 -0.56
C ILE A 321 -14.92 -0.80 -1.27
N GLY A 322 -14.91 0.54 -1.30
CA GLY A 322 -13.81 1.32 -1.85
C GLY A 322 -12.53 1.13 -1.07
N SER A 323 -12.61 1.04 0.26
CA SER A 323 -11.44 0.79 1.11
C SER A 323 -10.89 -0.64 0.92
N ILE A 324 -11.76 -1.64 0.71
CA ILE A 324 -11.35 -3.00 0.31
C ILE A 324 -10.68 -2.97 -1.07
N LEU A 325 -11.26 -2.26 -2.03
CA LEU A 325 -10.70 -2.11 -3.37
C LEU A 325 -9.30 -1.49 -3.31
N SER A 326 -9.09 -0.45 -2.49
CA SER A 326 -7.76 0.09 -2.21
C SER A 326 -6.82 -0.98 -1.65
N ALA A 327 -7.27 -1.82 -0.71
CA ALA A 327 -6.45 -2.90 -0.15
C ALA A 327 -6.00 -3.91 -1.22
N VAL A 328 -6.91 -4.28 -2.12
CA VAL A 328 -6.62 -5.21 -3.23
C VAL A 328 -5.62 -4.58 -4.20
N VAL A 329 -5.86 -3.34 -4.63
CA VAL A 329 -4.95 -2.62 -5.53
C VAL A 329 -3.57 -2.47 -4.89
N VAL A 330 -3.50 -2.13 -3.60
CA VAL A 330 -2.22 -2.04 -2.88
C VAL A 330 -1.47 -3.37 -2.90
N SER A 331 -2.18 -4.46 -2.62
CA SER A 331 -1.59 -5.80 -2.59
C SER A 331 -1.06 -6.20 -3.98
N MET A 332 -1.84 -5.97 -5.04
CA MET A 332 -1.43 -6.25 -6.43
C MET A 332 -0.19 -5.45 -6.84
N PHE A 333 -0.16 -4.15 -6.55
CA PHE A 333 0.98 -3.29 -6.88
C PHE A 333 2.22 -3.64 -6.07
N LEU A 334 2.09 -3.89 -4.76
CA LEU A 334 3.22 -4.31 -3.93
C LEU A 334 3.83 -5.63 -4.42
N GLU A 335 3.01 -6.61 -4.79
CA GLU A 335 3.50 -7.88 -5.33
C GLU A 335 4.20 -7.72 -6.69
N ALA A 336 3.70 -6.83 -7.55
CA ALA A 336 4.29 -6.57 -8.86
C ALA A 336 5.59 -5.75 -8.76
N LEU A 337 5.62 -4.72 -7.92
CA LEU A 337 6.75 -3.79 -7.81
C LEU A 337 7.86 -4.32 -6.89
N PHE A 338 7.51 -5.13 -5.89
CA PHE A 338 8.45 -5.59 -4.87
C PHE A 338 8.11 -6.98 -4.34
N PRO A 339 8.42 -8.04 -5.11
CA PRO A 339 8.21 -9.43 -4.71
C PRO A 339 9.27 -9.90 -3.67
N ARG A 340 9.43 -9.15 -2.57
CA ARG A 340 10.53 -9.24 -1.58
C ARG A 340 10.87 -10.66 -1.14
N TYR A 341 9.85 -11.49 -0.89
CA TYR A 341 9.99 -12.86 -0.37
C TYR A 341 9.69 -13.95 -1.40
N LYS A 342 9.56 -13.59 -2.68
CA LYS A 342 9.56 -14.60 -3.73
C LYS A 342 11.01 -15.08 -3.90
N MET A 343 11.17 -16.39 -4.00
CA MET A 343 12.47 -16.96 -4.32
C MET A 343 12.80 -16.67 -5.78
N ALA A 344 14.08 -16.43 -6.04
CA ALA A 344 14.61 -16.26 -7.38
C ALA A 344 15.84 -17.15 -7.55
N LYS A 345 15.92 -17.78 -8.72
CA LYS A 345 17.11 -18.45 -9.20
C LYS A 345 17.99 -17.40 -9.89
N ILE A 346 19.25 -17.32 -9.51
CA ILE A 346 20.26 -16.50 -10.16
C ILE A 346 21.24 -17.45 -10.87
N GLU A 347 21.45 -17.21 -12.16
CA GLU A 347 22.42 -17.91 -13.00
C GLU A 347 23.49 -16.92 -13.44
N ILE A 348 24.75 -17.20 -13.09
CA ILE A 348 25.89 -16.33 -13.31
C ILE A 348 26.81 -17.02 -14.30
N TYR A 349 27.05 -16.38 -15.43
CA TYR A 349 27.94 -16.86 -16.49
C TYR A 349 29.18 -15.98 -16.52
N SER A 350 30.33 -16.55 -16.13
CA SER A 350 31.61 -15.84 -16.04
C SER A 350 32.78 -16.78 -16.30
N ALA A 351 33.92 -16.23 -16.73
CA ALA A 351 35.19 -16.95 -16.78
C ALA A 351 35.85 -17.07 -15.39
N ASP A 352 35.49 -16.19 -14.45
CA ASP A 352 36.08 -16.09 -13.10
C ASP A 352 35.12 -16.64 -12.02
N CYS A 353 34.38 -17.71 -12.32
CA CYS A 353 33.40 -18.29 -11.40
C CYS A 353 34.00 -18.64 -10.02
N GLU A 354 35.22 -19.17 -9.96
CA GLU A 354 35.85 -19.50 -8.67
C GLU A 354 36.11 -18.26 -7.79
N LYS A 355 36.51 -17.13 -8.39
CA LYS A 355 36.67 -15.86 -7.65
C LYS A 355 35.33 -15.32 -7.18
N ILE A 356 34.29 -15.43 -8.02
CA ILE A 356 32.92 -15.05 -7.65
C ILE A 356 32.42 -15.90 -6.49
N ARG A 357 32.67 -17.22 -6.52
CA ARG A 357 32.33 -18.16 -5.45
C ARG A 357 32.97 -17.74 -4.13
N GLN A 358 34.27 -17.44 -4.13
CA GLN A 358 34.98 -16.97 -2.95
C GLN A 358 34.41 -15.64 -2.43
N ALA A 359 34.11 -14.68 -3.32
CA ALA A 359 33.51 -13.41 -2.93
C ALA A 359 32.13 -13.60 -2.27
N LEU A 360 31.29 -14.50 -2.80
CA LEU A 360 29.97 -14.80 -2.23
C LEU A 360 30.07 -15.58 -0.90
N LEU A 361 31.03 -16.49 -0.75
CA LEU A 361 31.24 -17.24 0.51
C LEU A 361 31.90 -16.39 1.61
N SER A 362 32.72 -15.42 1.24
CA SER A 362 33.35 -14.48 2.17
C SER A 362 32.36 -13.47 2.75
N ASP A 363 31.26 -13.22 2.03
CA ASP A 363 30.13 -12.48 2.56
C ASP A 363 29.54 -13.32 3.70
N HIS A 364 29.28 -12.72 4.88
CA HIS A 364 28.77 -13.44 6.06
C HIS A 364 27.32 -13.97 5.87
N HIS A 365 26.90 -14.21 4.62
CA HIS A 365 25.60 -14.66 4.18
C HIS A 365 25.75 -15.84 3.20
N PRO A 366 26.02 -17.06 3.70
CA PRO A 366 26.11 -18.26 2.87
C PRO A 366 24.82 -18.50 2.06
N HIS A 367 24.95 -18.42 0.75
CA HIS A 367 23.92 -18.83 -0.19
C HIS A 367 24.19 -20.26 -0.67
N THR A 368 23.13 -21.05 -0.86
CA THR A 368 23.27 -22.32 -1.59
C THR A 368 23.71 -22.01 -3.02
N MET A 369 24.81 -22.64 -3.44
CA MET A 369 25.39 -22.42 -4.75
C MET A 369 25.85 -23.74 -5.35
N SER A 370 25.60 -23.90 -6.64
CA SER A 370 26.06 -25.03 -7.45
C SER A 370 26.87 -24.50 -8.63
N MET A 371 28.00 -25.14 -8.90
CA MET A 371 28.80 -24.86 -10.09
C MET A 371 28.59 -25.96 -11.12
N SER A 372 28.42 -25.56 -12.37
CA SER A 372 28.27 -26.47 -13.50
C SER A 372 29.11 -25.99 -14.68
N LYS A 373 29.72 -26.93 -15.39
CA LYS A 373 30.32 -26.67 -16.71
C LYS A 373 29.24 -26.74 -17.78
N ILE A 374 29.22 -25.76 -18.67
CA ILE A 374 28.27 -25.63 -19.76
C ILE A 374 29.04 -25.50 -21.09
N THR A 375 28.45 -25.93 -22.19
CA THR A 375 29.05 -25.80 -23.53
C THR A 375 28.19 -24.85 -24.37
N GLY A 376 28.79 -23.80 -24.93
CA GLY A 376 28.08 -22.83 -25.74
C GLY A 376 27.51 -23.44 -27.02
N GLY A 377 26.21 -23.24 -27.30
CA GLY A 377 25.58 -23.82 -28.50
C GLY A 377 26.11 -23.27 -29.83
N PHE A 378 26.53 -22.00 -29.86
CA PHE A 378 27.13 -21.36 -31.05
C PHE A 378 28.64 -21.55 -31.08
N THR A 379 29.35 -21.18 -30.01
CA THR A 379 30.82 -21.16 -29.99
C THR A 379 31.45 -22.53 -29.71
N LYS A 380 30.68 -23.49 -29.15
CA LYS A 380 31.16 -24.78 -28.62
C LYS A 380 32.24 -24.67 -27.54
N GLU A 381 32.49 -23.47 -27.01
CA GLU A 381 33.41 -23.25 -25.92
C GLU A 381 32.81 -23.75 -24.60
N GLU A 382 33.63 -24.40 -23.78
CA GLU A 382 33.29 -24.68 -22.39
C GLU A 382 33.32 -23.39 -21.57
N ARG A 383 32.29 -23.20 -20.73
CA ARG A 383 32.19 -22.09 -19.78
C ARG A 383 31.70 -22.62 -18.45
N GLU A 384 31.95 -21.87 -17.40
CA GLU A 384 31.42 -22.18 -16.08
C GLU A 384 30.18 -21.33 -15.77
N MET A 385 29.28 -21.91 -15.00
CA MET A 385 28.08 -21.25 -14.52
C MET A 385 27.90 -21.51 -13.03
N ILE A 386 27.59 -20.47 -12.27
CA ILE A 386 27.12 -20.57 -10.89
C ILE A 386 25.60 -20.42 -10.89
N THR A 387 24.93 -21.35 -10.23
CA THR A 387 23.50 -21.25 -9.92
C THR A 387 23.33 -21.06 -8.42
N THR A 388 22.54 -20.07 -8.01
CA THR A 388 22.14 -19.88 -6.61
C THR A 388 20.65 -19.56 -6.51
N THR A 389 20.01 -19.98 -5.42
CA THR A 389 18.62 -19.62 -5.12
C THR A 389 18.59 -18.79 -3.86
N THR A 390 17.89 -17.65 -3.94
CA THR A 390 17.90 -16.64 -2.89
C THR A 390 16.57 -15.87 -2.87
N MET A 391 16.30 -15.15 -1.79
CA MET A 391 15.18 -14.22 -1.72
C MET A 391 15.40 -13.03 -2.65
N PHE A 392 14.33 -12.55 -3.29
CA PHE A 392 14.41 -11.42 -4.23
C PHE A 392 15.08 -10.16 -3.64
N VAL A 393 14.90 -9.93 -2.33
CA VAL A 393 15.51 -8.81 -1.60
C VAL A 393 17.04 -8.83 -1.53
N GLU A 394 17.66 -10.01 -1.64
CA GLU A 394 19.11 -10.20 -1.53
C GLU A 394 19.82 -10.04 -2.88
N ILE A 395 19.11 -10.21 -4.00
CA ILE A 395 19.63 -10.12 -5.36
C ILE A 395 20.50 -8.86 -5.59
N PRO A 396 20.09 -7.62 -5.22
CA PRO A 396 20.92 -6.44 -5.43
C PRO A 396 22.26 -6.47 -4.68
N ARG A 397 22.35 -7.18 -3.54
CA ARG A 397 23.61 -7.37 -2.81
C ARG A 397 24.50 -8.35 -3.54
N ILE A 398 23.93 -9.50 -3.94
CA ILE A 398 24.63 -10.55 -4.70
C ILE A 398 25.19 -9.97 -6.00
N ILE A 399 24.38 -9.24 -6.79
CA ILE A 399 24.85 -8.57 -8.02
C ILE A 399 26.02 -7.63 -7.71
N ARG A 400 25.98 -6.87 -6.61
CA ARG A 400 27.08 -5.96 -6.24
C ARG A 400 28.36 -6.70 -5.90
N LEU A 401 28.28 -7.86 -5.24
CA LEU A 401 29.45 -8.70 -4.97
C LEU A 401 30.02 -9.30 -6.25
N ILE A 402 29.17 -9.82 -7.12
CA ILE A 402 29.57 -10.38 -8.42
C ILE A 402 30.26 -9.29 -9.27
N ARG A 403 29.66 -8.10 -9.39
CA ARG A 403 30.18 -7.01 -10.21
C ARG A 403 31.49 -6.40 -9.68
N LYS A 404 31.87 -6.65 -8.42
CA LYS A 404 33.21 -6.30 -7.92
C LYS A 404 34.29 -7.23 -8.48
N VAL A 405 33.93 -8.46 -8.85
CA VAL A 405 34.84 -9.47 -9.39
C VAL A 405 34.83 -9.44 -10.92
N ASP A 406 33.64 -9.52 -11.51
CA ASP A 406 33.43 -9.51 -12.96
C ASP A 406 32.32 -8.51 -13.31
N ASN A 407 32.72 -7.36 -13.87
CA ASN A 407 31.78 -6.31 -14.26
C ASN A 407 31.01 -6.64 -15.55
N ASP A 408 31.44 -7.64 -16.31
CA ASP A 408 30.98 -7.96 -17.66
C ASP A 408 30.21 -9.28 -17.75
N CYS A 409 30.12 -10.03 -16.64
CA CYS A 409 29.39 -11.30 -16.57
C CYS A 409 27.91 -11.15 -16.94
N LEU A 410 27.34 -12.21 -17.50
CA LEU A 410 25.90 -12.31 -17.69
C LEU A 410 25.28 -12.84 -16.39
N ILE A 411 24.23 -12.17 -15.91
CA ILE A 411 23.44 -12.60 -14.77
C ILE A 411 21.99 -12.74 -15.24
N ALA A 412 21.46 -13.96 -15.23
CA ALA A 412 20.07 -14.24 -15.48
C ALA A 412 19.35 -14.48 -14.15
N ILE A 413 18.13 -13.95 -14.03
CA ILE A 413 17.33 -14.04 -12.80
C ILE A 413 15.94 -14.55 -13.19
N THR A 414 15.52 -15.64 -12.56
CA THR A 414 14.22 -16.28 -12.81
C THR A 414 13.43 -16.35 -11.50
N GLN A 415 12.20 -15.84 -11.48
CA GLN A 415 11.32 -15.97 -10.32
C GLN A 415 10.81 -17.41 -10.19
N ILE A 416 10.90 -17.97 -9.00
CA ILE A 416 10.44 -19.31 -8.69
C ILE A 416 9.00 -19.22 -8.17
N LYS A 417 8.06 -19.92 -8.82
CA LYS A 417 6.63 -19.93 -8.43
C LYS A 417 6.34 -20.84 -7.24
N GLY A 418 7.12 -21.91 -7.06
CA GLY A 418 6.97 -22.86 -5.98
C GLY A 418 8.29 -23.58 -5.72
N ILE A 419 8.52 -23.92 -4.45
CA ILE A 419 9.71 -24.65 -4.00
C ILE A 419 9.28 -25.67 -2.96
N ASP A 420 9.85 -26.86 -3.02
CA ASP A 420 9.65 -27.94 -2.05
C ASP A 420 11.02 -28.55 -1.71
N GLY A 421 11.26 -28.79 -0.42
CA GLY A 421 12.55 -29.27 0.11
C GLY A 421 13.29 -28.30 1.03
N TRP A 422 14.55 -28.66 1.36
CA TRP A 422 15.37 -27.96 2.34
C TRP A 422 16.39 -27.04 1.68
N MET A 423 16.54 -25.83 2.23
CA MET A 423 17.53 -24.86 1.78
C MET A 423 18.15 -24.15 2.96
N TYR A 424 19.47 -23.96 2.91
CA TYR A 424 20.18 -23.10 3.85
C TYR A 424 19.93 -21.64 3.46
N ILE A 425 19.34 -20.87 4.37
CA ILE A 425 19.06 -19.44 4.23
C ILE A 425 19.80 -18.74 5.36
N THR A 426 20.53 -17.67 5.04
CA THR A 426 21.20 -16.86 6.06
C THR A 426 20.21 -16.11 6.94
N GLU A 427 20.49 -16.03 8.24
CA GLU A 427 19.75 -15.18 9.18
C GLU A 427 20.25 -13.73 9.15
N GLU A 428 19.31 -12.76 9.11
CA GLU A 428 19.56 -11.31 9.26
C GLU A 428 19.53 -10.81 10.72
#